data_AF-A0A4Q1C8U6-F1
#
_entry.id   AF-A0A4Q1C8U6-F1
#
_cell.length_a   1.000
_cell.length_b   1.000
_cell.length_c   1.000
_cell.angle_alpha   90.00
_cell.angle_beta   90.00
_cell.angle_gamma   90.00
#
_symmetry.space_group_name_H-M   'P 1'
#
loop_
_entity.id
_entity.type
_entity.pdbx_description
1 polymer ?
#
loop_
_entity_poly.entity_id
_entity_poly.type
_entity_poly.pdbx_seq_one_letter_code
_entity_poly.pdbx_strand_id
1 'polypeptide(L)' 'MPVLSFKVDHKSASRIRANARAAKTSVSAYLRKAALGESDQIPAKIVRGKHPVSGLPFNAARPSRVVTEDEIRTALADFP' A
#
# COMPACT_ATOMS: atom_id res chain seq x y z
N MET A 1 -11.84 -9.27 -7.32
CA MET A 1 -10.70 -9.57 -6.43
C MET A 1 -10.41 -11.06 -6.51
N PRO A 2 -9.15 -11.48 -6.70
CA PRO A 2 -8.80 -12.90 -6.71
C PRO A 2 -9.01 -13.51 -5.32
N VAL A 3 -9.56 -14.74 -5.28
CA VAL A 3 -9.77 -15.51 -4.05
C VAL A 3 -8.86 -16.73 -4.10
N LEU A 4 -8.01 -16.88 -3.07
CA LEU A 4 -7.17 -18.05 -2.89
C LEU A 4 -7.85 -19.01 -1.90
N SER A 5 -8.08 -20.24 -2.33
CA SER A 5 -8.66 -21.30 -1.50
C SER A 5 -7.66 -22.43 -1.31
N PHE A 6 -7.61 -22.96 -0.09
CA PHE A 6 -6.67 -24.03 0.29
C PHE A 6 -7.46 -25.18 0.91
N LYS A 7 -7.08 -26.41 0.58
CA LYS A 7 -7.59 -27.59 1.29
C LYS A 7 -6.78 -27.77 2.56
N VAL A 8 -7.47 -27.94 3.68
CA VAL A 8 -6.86 -28.12 5.00
C VAL A 8 -7.61 -29.22 5.74
N ASP A 9 -6.91 -30.04 6.50
CA ASP A 9 -7.51 -31.06 7.35
C ASP A 9 -8.30 -30.42 8.51
N HIS A 10 -9.24 -31.17 9.08
CA HIS A 10 -10.12 -30.66 10.14
C HIS A 10 -9.35 -30.18 11.38
N LYS A 11 -8.25 -30.84 11.75
CA LYS A 11 -7.46 -30.49 12.93
C LYS A 11 -6.74 -29.16 12.73
N SER A 12 -6.11 -28.97 11.58
CA SER A 12 -5.48 -27.69 11.23
C SER A 12 -6.51 -26.58 11.06
N ALA A 13 -7.68 -26.86 10.47
CA ALA A 13 -8.74 -25.86 10.34
C ALA A 13 -9.27 -25.37 11.70
N SER A 14 -9.31 -26.24 12.72
CA SER A 14 -9.66 -25.86 14.09
C SER A 14 -8.58 -24.97 14.72
N ARG A 15 -7.31 -25.35 14.58
CA ARG A 15 -6.15 -24.58 15.07
C ARG A 15 -6.07 -23.18 14.46
N ILE A 16 -6.22 -23.07 13.13
CA ILE A 16 -6.21 -21.78 12.43
C ILE A 16 -7.32 -20.87 12.95
N ARG A 17 -8.53 -21.41 13.17
CA ARG A 17 -9.65 -20.65 13.74
C ARG A 17 -9.40 -20.22 15.18
N ALA A 18 -8.81 -21.08 16.00
CA ALA A 18 -8.44 -20.73 17.37
C ALA A 18 -7.41 -19.59 17.41
N ASN A 19 -6.36 -19.67 16.58
CA ASN A 19 -5.32 -18.65 16.50
C ASN A 19 -5.86 -17.30 15.99
N ALA A 20 -6.72 -17.32 14.96
CA ALA A 20 -7.35 -16.10 14.45
C ALA A 20 -8.21 -15.40 15.51
N ARG A 21 -8.98 -16.19 16.31
CA ARG A 21 -9.76 -15.65 17.44
C ARG A 21 -8.88 -15.08 18.54
N ALA A 22 -7.79 -15.77 18.90
CA ALA A 22 -6.82 -15.29 19.88
C ALA A 22 -6.18 -13.95 19.43
N ALA A 23 -5.92 -13.81 18.13
CA ALA A 23 -5.42 -12.58 17.52
C ALA A 23 -6.50 -11.51 17.26
N LYS A 24 -7.77 -11.75 17.64
CA LYS A 24 -8.92 -10.86 17.41
C LYS A 24 -9.08 -10.41 15.95
N THR A 25 -8.72 -11.26 14.99
CA THR A 25 -8.80 -10.98 13.56
C THR A 25 -9.65 -12.04 12.85
N SER A 26 -10.12 -11.72 11.64
CA SER A 26 -10.77 -12.73 10.78
C SER A 26 -9.76 -13.77 10.31
N VAL A 27 -10.22 -14.97 9.99
CA VAL A 27 -9.33 -16.06 9.51
C VAL A 27 -8.55 -15.65 8.26
N SER A 28 -9.19 -14.95 7.32
CA SER A 28 -8.52 -14.47 6.10
C SER A 28 -7.53 -13.35 6.38
N ALA A 29 -7.81 -12.45 7.34
CA ALA A 29 -6.84 -11.43 7.75
C ALA A 29 -5.64 -12.04 8.47
N TYR A 30 -5.89 -13.00 9.37
CA TYR A 30 -4.85 -13.77 10.06
C TYR A 30 -3.91 -14.49 9.07
N LEU A 31 -4.47 -15.21 8.10
CA LEU A 31 -3.69 -15.93 7.09
C LEU A 31 -2.90 -14.97 6.18
N ARG A 32 -3.50 -13.85 5.78
CA ARG A 32 -2.79 -12.83 4.99
C ARG A 32 -1.63 -12.21 5.76
N LYS A 33 -1.85 -11.85 7.03
CA LYS A 33 -0.80 -11.31 7.92
C LYS A 33 0.33 -12.32 8.12
N ALA A 34 0.01 -13.61 8.28
CA ALA A 34 1.01 -14.65 8.43
C ALA A 34 1.82 -14.89 7.14
N ALA A 35 1.19 -14.83 5.97
CA ALA A 35 1.83 -15.11 4.69
C ALA A 35 2.62 -13.92 4.11
N LEU A 36 2.10 -12.70 4.27
CA LEU A 36 2.64 -11.46 3.67
C LEU A 36 3.37 -10.57 4.69
N GLY A 37 3.32 -10.92 5.97
CA GLY A 37 3.80 -10.07 7.06
C GLY A 37 2.82 -8.96 7.43
N GLU A 38 3.18 -8.15 8.43
CA GLU A 38 2.42 -6.98 8.85
C GLU A 38 2.68 -5.82 7.90
N SER A 39 2.09 -5.89 6.70
CA SER A 39 1.97 -4.71 5.85
C SER A 39 0.75 -3.90 6.31
N ASP A 40 0.77 -3.39 7.55
CA ASP A 40 -0.06 -2.26 7.96
C ASP A 40 0.42 -0.98 7.25
N GLN A 41 0.70 -1.07 5.95
CA GLN A 41 0.71 0.09 5.09
C GLN A 41 -0.74 0.54 4.99
N ILE A 42 -1.15 1.32 5.98
CA ILE A 42 -2.33 2.17 5.89
C ILE A 42 -2.24 2.82 4.51
N PRO A 43 -3.22 2.62 3.63
CA PRO A 43 -3.15 3.17 2.28
C PRO A 43 -2.86 4.65 2.42
N ALA A 44 -1.72 5.07 1.86
CA ALA A 44 -1.28 6.45 1.99
C ALA A 44 -2.41 7.34 1.45
N LYS A 45 -2.93 8.24 2.30
CA LYS A 45 -3.91 9.22 1.86
C LYS A 45 -3.31 9.95 0.65
N ILE A 46 -4.04 10.01 -0.46
CA ILE A 46 -3.60 10.77 -1.63
C ILE A 46 -4.32 12.11 -1.58
N VAL A 47 -3.55 13.20 -1.60
CA VAL A 47 -4.08 14.56 -1.73
C VAL A 47 -3.63 15.08 -3.07
N ARG A 48 -4.55 15.43 -3.97
CA ARG A 48 -4.20 15.95 -5.28
C ARG A 48 -3.88 17.44 -5.17
N GLY A 49 -2.66 17.82 -5.51
CA GLY A 49 -2.25 19.21 -5.71
C GLY A 49 -1.85 19.44 -7.17
N LYS A 50 -1.82 20.70 -7.60
CA LYS A 50 -1.17 21.10 -8.85
C LYS A 50 0.18 21.71 -8.52
N HIS A 51 1.24 21.26 -9.20
CA HIS A 51 2.56 21.82 -9.01
C HIS A 51 2.60 23.24 -9.61
N PRO A 52 3.10 24.27 -8.90
CA PRO A 52 3.03 25.66 -9.34
C PRO A 52 3.83 25.92 -10.63
N VAL A 53 4.94 25.20 -10.83
CA VAL A 53 5.84 25.39 -12.00
C VAL A 53 5.41 24.51 -13.19
N SER A 54 5.39 23.19 -13.03
CA SER A 54 5.06 22.27 -14.13
C SER A 54 3.58 22.18 -14.47
N GLY A 55 2.67 22.68 -13.62
CA GLY A 55 1.22 22.53 -13.79
C GLY A 55 0.70 21.09 -13.65
N LEU A 56 1.58 20.11 -13.42
CA LEU A 56 1.24 18.70 -13.35
C LEU A 56 0.56 18.35 -12.01
N PRO A 57 -0.38 17.39 -12.01
CA PRO A 57 -0.96 16.88 -10.77
C PRO A 57 0.09 16.09 -9.99
N PHE A 58 0.20 16.34 -8.67
CA PHE A 58 1.09 15.60 -7.78
C PHE A 58 0.38 15.17 -6.50
N ASN A 59 0.96 14.19 -5.79
CA ASN A 59 0.46 13.76 -4.48
C ASN A 59 1.04 14.67 -3.38
N ALA A 60 0.23 15.59 -2.87
CA ALA A 60 0.56 16.54 -1.81
C ALA A 60 0.43 15.98 -0.39
N ALA A 61 0.17 14.68 -0.22
CA ALA A 61 -0.11 14.10 1.09
C ALA A 61 1.11 13.88 1.99
N ARG A 62 2.33 13.90 1.43
CA ARG A 62 3.60 13.89 2.17
C ARG A 62 4.54 14.91 1.53
N PRO A 63 5.45 15.52 2.31
CA PRO A 63 6.57 16.24 1.72
C PRO A 63 7.43 15.23 0.96
N SER A 64 7.18 15.13 -0.35
CA SER A 64 8.08 14.44 -1.28
C SER A 64 9.35 15.29 -1.45
N ARG A 65 10.35 14.72 -2.12
CA ARG A 65 11.53 15.49 -2.57
C ARG A 65 11.05 16.81 -3.20
N VAL A 66 11.53 17.92 -2.66
CA VAL A 66 11.29 19.26 -3.23
C VAL A 66 12.14 19.33 -4.49
N VAL A 67 11.48 19.40 -5.64
CA VAL A 67 12.14 19.58 -6.94
C VAL A 67 12.24 21.09 -7.16
N THR A 68 13.45 21.60 -7.41
CA THR A 68 13.64 23.04 -7.65
C THR A 68 13.30 23.41 -9.08
N GLU A 69 13.07 24.70 -9.32
CA GLU A 69 12.72 25.21 -10.65
C GLU A 69 13.83 24.96 -11.68
N ASP A 70 15.10 25.05 -11.27
CA ASP A 70 16.25 24.78 -12.13
C ASP A 70 16.31 23.31 -12.58
N GLU A 71 15.99 22.37 -11.68
CA GLU A 71 15.90 20.94 -12.01
C GLU A 71 14.78 20.68 -13.03
N ILE A 72 13.64 21.38 -12.91
CA ILE A 72 12.51 21.26 -13.85
C ILE A 72 12.88 21.82 -15.21
N ARG A 73 13.49 23.02 -15.27
CA ARG A 73 13.89 23.64 -16.54
C ARG A 73 14.94 22.80 -17.27
N THR A 74 15.91 22.26 -16.54
CA THR A 74 16.93 21.38 -17.12
C THR A 74 16.29 20.12 -17.71
N ALA A 75 15.37 19.48 -16.98
CA ALA A 75 14.68 18.29 -17.47
C ALA A 75 13.76 18.56 -18.68
N LEU A 76 13.18 19.76 -18.77
CA LEU A 76 12.34 20.15 -19.91
C LEU A 76 13.15 20.61 -21.13
N ALA A 77 14.39 21.08 -20.93
CA ALA A 77 15.26 21.51 -22.04
C ALA A 77 15.63 20.37 -23.00
N ASP A 78 15.60 19.12 -22.51
CA ASP A 78 15.88 17.92 -23.31
C ASP A 78 14.68 17.44 -24.17
N PHE A 79 13.49 18.03 -24.00
CA PHE A 79 12.31 17.70 -24.79
C PHE A 79 11.98 18.85 -25.76
N PRO A 80 12.05 18.63 -27.09
CA PRO A 80 11.79 19.66 -28.11
C PRO A 80 10.32 20.08 -28.17
#